data_AF-A0A1F6FPM2-F1
#
_entry.id   AF-A0A1F6FPM2-F1
#
_cell.length_a   1.000
_cell.length_b   1.000
_cell.length_c   1.000
_cell.angle_alpha   90.00
_cell.angle_beta   90.00
_cell.angle_gamma   90.00
#
_symmetry.space_group_name_H-M   'P 1'
#
loop_
_entity.id
_entity.type
_entity.pdbx_description
1 polymer ?
#
loop_
_entity_poly.entity_id
_entity_poly.type
_entity_poly.pdbx_seq_one_letter_code
_entity_poly.pdbx_strand_id
1 'polypeptide(L)'
;MKITLVITNPGGKNLVFLTNSLKTLSLEEAIDKAKTNSLDNLFVIKGKYGEYLRGVPNKSENDNLNTLSVTASDIMSFVNHTRHFKSTDAISLHTAQHISSIIESGKPFLETTEGDKAFVSVVRDVIKLHSAIIIQTAKEFDIDSYLLGAIIIDETVRMSQFEEIQDKYLLKLLGRNVSVGVAQVKLETANGLIKNELYNPNPDDTEIPFSGNLRKADREHLYEYVIQPKHNICFAAARIRGLIKEWSKYIDISNMPEILGTLYHRSYVAPYAHPGPNDRGTQIADEFYLLANKWLY
;
A
#
# COMPACT_ATOMS: atom_id res chain seq x y z
N MET A 1 -23.58 8.60 12.77
CA MET A 1 -22.35 8.41 11.95
C MET A 1 -22.46 7.09 11.24
N LYS A 2 -22.14 6.99 9.95
CA LYS A 2 -22.39 5.77 9.17
C LYS A 2 -21.08 5.04 8.85
N ILE A 3 -21.08 3.71 8.96
CA ILE A 3 -20.01 2.86 8.44
C ILE A 3 -20.17 2.74 6.92
N THR A 4 -19.09 2.96 6.18
CA THR A 4 -19.05 2.92 4.70
C THR A 4 -18.16 1.80 4.18
N LEU A 5 -17.19 1.35 4.96
CA LEU A 5 -16.30 0.25 4.63
C LEU A 5 -15.90 -0.51 5.91
N VAL A 6 -15.87 -1.83 5.83
CA VAL A 6 -15.40 -2.71 6.90
C VAL A 6 -14.27 -3.56 6.36
N ILE A 7 -13.19 -3.67 7.12
CA ILE A 7 -12.05 -4.51 6.75
C ILE A 7 -12.03 -5.73 7.64
N THR A 8 -11.96 -6.89 7.01
CA THR A 8 -11.98 -8.20 7.65
C THR A 8 -10.64 -8.89 7.55
N ASN A 9 -10.37 -9.75 8.54
CA ASN A 9 -9.26 -10.70 8.46
C ASN A 9 -9.58 -11.86 7.49
N PRO A 10 -8.61 -12.73 7.15
CA PRO A 10 -8.85 -13.88 6.28
C PRO A 10 -9.91 -14.87 6.78
N GLY A 11 -10.25 -14.84 8.08
CA GLY A 11 -11.32 -15.63 8.69
C GLY A 11 -12.68 -14.93 8.72
N GLY A 12 -12.85 -13.80 8.04
CA GLY A 12 -14.11 -13.04 7.96
C GLY A 12 -14.47 -12.25 9.22
N LYS A 13 -13.54 -12.06 10.16
CA LYS A 13 -13.78 -11.22 11.35
C LYS A 13 -13.53 -9.77 11.04
N ASN A 14 -14.48 -8.89 11.38
CA ASN A 14 -14.33 -7.44 11.27
C ASN A 14 -13.21 -6.95 12.19
N LEU A 15 -12.30 -6.15 11.64
CA LEU A 15 -11.16 -5.59 12.35
C LEU A 15 -11.20 -4.06 12.40
N VAL A 16 -11.53 -3.45 11.26
CA VAL A 16 -11.48 -2.00 11.06
C VAL A 16 -12.78 -1.52 10.43
N PHE A 17 -13.25 -0.38 10.88
CA PHE A 17 -14.48 0.24 10.39
C PHE A 17 -14.16 1.66 9.95
N LEU A 18 -14.47 1.98 8.70
CA LEU A 18 -14.35 3.33 8.16
C LEU A 18 -15.72 3.97 8.08
N THR A 19 -15.75 5.26 8.41
CA THR A 19 -16.99 6.03 8.48
C THR A 19 -17.13 6.95 7.27
N ASN A 20 -18.35 7.45 7.05
CA ASN A 20 -18.64 8.50 6.08
C ASN A 20 -17.94 9.85 6.36
N SER A 21 -17.28 9.98 7.51
CA SER A 21 -16.42 11.10 7.87
C SER A 21 -14.93 10.77 7.74
N LEU A 22 -14.60 9.67 7.05
CA LEU A 22 -13.25 9.17 6.80
C LEU A 22 -12.47 8.85 8.08
N LYS A 23 -13.16 8.55 9.19
CA LYS A 23 -12.51 8.13 10.44
C LYS A 23 -12.37 6.62 10.47
N THR A 24 -11.19 6.16 10.87
CA THR A 24 -10.94 4.75 11.15
C THR A 24 -11.26 4.43 12.61
N LEU A 25 -12.00 3.36 12.84
CA LEU A 25 -12.34 2.83 14.17
C LEU A 25 -11.88 1.38 14.30
N SER A 26 -11.34 1.04 15.46
CA SER A 26 -11.21 -0.34 15.92
C SER A 26 -12.58 -0.96 16.24
N LEU A 27 -12.61 -2.29 16.41
CA LEU A 27 -13.82 -2.97 16.86
C LEU A 27 -14.33 -2.47 18.23
N GLU A 28 -13.43 -2.22 19.17
CA GLU A 28 -13.79 -1.72 20.51
C GLU A 28 -14.42 -0.33 20.43
N GLU A 29 -13.77 0.60 19.73
CA GLU A 29 -14.31 1.95 19.52
C GLU A 29 -15.65 1.93 18.77
N ALA A 30 -15.79 1.05 17.78
CA ALA A 30 -17.05 0.90 17.05
C ALA A 30 -18.16 0.33 17.96
N ILE A 31 -17.86 -0.62 18.86
CA ILE A 31 -18.80 -1.14 19.84
C ILE A 31 -19.26 -0.04 20.80
N ASP A 32 -18.33 0.75 21.35
CA ASP A 32 -18.66 1.82 22.29
C ASP A 32 -19.50 2.93 21.64
N LYS A 33 -19.21 3.26 20.38
CA LYS A 33 -20.03 4.20 19.61
C LYS A 33 -21.40 3.63 19.25
N ALA A 34 -21.53 2.32 19.01
CA ALA A 34 -22.82 1.69 18.79
C ALA A 34 -23.68 1.68 20.07
N LYS A 35 -23.08 1.41 21.24
CA LYS A 35 -23.78 1.46 22.55
C LYS A 35 -24.33 2.85 22.87
N THR A 36 -23.65 3.90 22.43
CA THR A 36 -24.05 5.30 22.62
C THR A 36 -24.93 5.86 21.50
N ASN A 37 -25.44 5.01 20.59
CA ASN A 37 -26.24 5.40 19.41
C ASN A 37 -25.53 6.43 18.50
N SER A 38 -24.21 6.50 18.55
CA SER A 38 -23.42 7.39 17.69
C SER A 38 -23.13 6.78 16.32
N LEU A 39 -23.32 5.46 16.17
CA LEU A 39 -23.25 4.73 14.90
C LEU A 39 -24.64 4.37 14.40
N ASP A 40 -24.92 4.76 13.16
CA ASP A 40 -26.22 4.58 12.55
C ASP A 40 -26.38 3.13 12.09
N ASN A 41 -27.57 2.58 12.29
CA ASN A 41 -28.00 1.28 11.75
C ASN A 41 -27.19 0.06 12.23
N LEU A 42 -26.49 0.17 13.37
CA LEU A 42 -25.75 -0.92 13.99
C LEU A 42 -26.25 -1.22 15.40
N PHE A 43 -26.11 -2.47 15.83
CA PHE A 43 -26.35 -2.87 17.21
C PHE A 43 -25.31 -3.90 17.67
N VAL A 44 -25.10 -3.95 18.98
CA VAL A 44 -24.11 -4.82 19.62
C VAL A 44 -24.74 -6.16 20.00
N ILE A 45 -24.11 -7.25 19.62
CA ILE A 45 -24.44 -8.60 20.08
C ILE A 45 -23.38 -9.08 21.06
N LYS A 46 -23.83 -9.67 22.18
CA LYS A 46 -22.97 -10.41 23.11
C LYS A 46 -22.90 -11.87 22.67
N GLY A 47 -21.72 -12.32 22.24
CA GLY A 47 -21.44 -13.71 21.88
C GLY A 47 -20.56 -14.43 22.90
N LYS A 48 -20.35 -15.72 22.69
CA LYS A 48 -19.46 -16.57 23.52
C LYS A 48 -18.01 -16.07 23.57
N TYR A 49 -17.55 -15.39 22.52
CA TYR A 49 -16.17 -14.92 22.37
C TYR A 49 -16.02 -13.40 22.48
N GLY A 50 -17.02 -12.73 23.07
CA GLY A 50 -17.04 -11.27 23.22
C GLY A 50 -18.16 -10.59 22.43
N GLU A 51 -18.09 -9.26 22.38
CA GLU A 51 -19.06 -8.40 21.71
C GLU A 51 -18.71 -8.23 20.22
N TYR A 52 -19.73 -8.15 19.37
CA TYR A 52 -19.57 -7.87 17.94
C TYR A 52 -20.75 -7.05 17.40
N LEU A 53 -20.58 -6.46 16.21
CA LEU A 53 -21.58 -5.60 15.58
C LEU A 53 -22.39 -6.33 14.52
N ARG A 54 -23.68 -6.00 14.40
CA ARG A 54 -24.55 -6.35 13.27
C ARG A 54 -25.32 -5.15 12.75
N GLY A 55 -25.61 -5.16 11.45
CA GLY A 55 -26.55 -4.25 10.82
C GLY A 55 -27.98 -4.52 11.25
N VAL A 56 -28.76 -3.46 11.50
CA VAL A 56 -30.18 -3.58 11.87
C VAL A 56 -30.94 -4.31 10.76
N PRO A 57 -31.66 -5.41 11.08
CA PRO A 57 -32.36 -6.19 10.07
C PRO A 57 -33.37 -5.35 9.28
N ASN A 58 -33.50 -5.62 7.98
CA ASN A 58 -34.55 -5.10 7.09
C ASN A 58 -34.60 -3.57 6.91
N LYS A 59 -33.54 -2.82 7.24
CA LYS A 59 -33.53 -1.35 7.08
C LYS A 59 -33.02 -0.90 5.71
N SER A 60 -31.86 -1.38 5.27
CA SER A 60 -31.43 -1.36 3.86
C SER A 60 -30.28 -2.36 3.66
N GLU A 61 -30.11 -2.86 2.42
CA GLU A 61 -28.99 -3.75 2.07
C GLU A 61 -27.62 -3.04 2.22
N ASN A 62 -27.60 -1.71 2.05
CA ASN A 62 -26.42 -0.85 2.23
C ASN A 62 -26.02 -0.62 3.69
N ASP A 63 -26.82 -1.09 4.65
CA ASP A 63 -26.48 -1.05 6.09
C ASP A 63 -25.98 -2.43 6.59
N ASN A 64 -25.94 -3.44 5.71
CA ASN A 64 -25.44 -4.75 6.06
C ASN A 64 -23.90 -4.72 6.11
N LEU A 65 -23.31 -4.97 7.27
CA LEU A 65 -21.85 -5.00 7.40
C LEU A 65 -21.20 -6.00 6.44
N ASN A 66 -21.88 -7.07 6.03
CA ASN A 66 -21.35 -8.03 5.07
C ASN A 66 -21.17 -7.43 3.67
N THR A 67 -22.08 -6.55 3.23
CA THR A 67 -21.98 -5.87 1.91
C THR A 67 -20.92 -4.77 1.94
N LEU A 68 -20.67 -4.20 3.12
CA LEU A 68 -19.60 -3.22 3.35
C LEU A 68 -18.23 -3.86 3.61
N SER A 69 -18.16 -5.19 3.77
CA SER A 69 -16.95 -5.90 4.19
C SER A 69 -16.05 -6.25 3.01
N VAL A 70 -14.78 -5.92 3.15
CA VAL A 70 -13.70 -6.33 2.24
C VAL A 70 -12.55 -6.94 3.02
N THR A 71 -11.71 -7.72 2.35
CA THR A 71 -10.44 -8.17 2.91
C THR A 71 -9.35 -7.15 2.58
N ALA A 72 -8.25 -7.13 3.33
CA ALA A 72 -7.11 -6.28 2.94
C ALA A 72 -6.54 -6.65 1.57
N SER A 73 -6.64 -7.91 1.17
CA SER A 73 -6.24 -8.30 -0.18
C SER A 73 -7.07 -7.61 -1.25
N ASP A 74 -8.34 -7.31 -0.99
CA ASP A 74 -9.19 -6.59 -1.93
C ASP A 74 -8.74 -5.13 -2.01
N ILE A 75 -8.45 -4.50 -0.86
CA ILE A 75 -7.87 -3.14 -0.78
C ILE A 75 -6.54 -3.07 -1.54
N MET A 76 -5.61 -3.98 -1.26
CA MET A 76 -4.30 -3.97 -1.92
C MET A 76 -4.42 -4.27 -3.41
N SER A 77 -5.37 -5.13 -3.83
CA SER A 77 -5.60 -5.42 -5.24
C SER A 77 -6.21 -4.21 -5.97
N PHE A 78 -7.07 -3.46 -5.27
CA PHE A 78 -7.65 -2.20 -5.73
C PHE A 78 -6.58 -1.12 -5.91
N VAL A 79 -5.79 -0.81 -4.87
CA VAL A 79 -4.72 0.21 -4.95
C VAL A 79 -3.71 -0.12 -6.06
N ASN A 80 -3.33 -1.40 -6.18
CA ASN A 80 -2.33 -1.82 -7.17
C ASN A 80 -2.92 -2.07 -8.57
N HIS A 81 -4.22 -1.85 -8.78
CA HIS A 81 -4.92 -2.05 -10.05
C HIS A 81 -4.56 -3.38 -10.74
N THR A 82 -4.47 -4.46 -9.95
CA THR A 82 -4.05 -5.78 -10.45
C THR A 82 -5.09 -6.34 -11.43
N ARG A 83 -4.73 -7.24 -12.35
CA ARG A 83 -5.69 -7.84 -13.32
C ARG A 83 -6.94 -8.50 -12.68
N HIS A 84 -6.93 -8.73 -11.37
CA HIS A 84 -8.04 -9.30 -10.61
C HIS A 84 -8.75 -8.28 -9.70
N PHE A 85 -8.44 -6.99 -9.82
CA PHE A 85 -9.10 -5.96 -9.04
C PHE A 85 -10.59 -5.95 -9.41
N LYS A 86 -11.44 -6.13 -8.40
CA LYS A 86 -12.86 -5.80 -8.46
C LYS A 86 -13.07 -4.73 -7.42
N SER A 87 -13.37 -3.51 -7.85
CA SER A 87 -13.85 -2.51 -6.90
C SER A 87 -15.18 -3.02 -6.34
N THR A 88 -15.29 -3.13 -5.02
CA THR A 88 -16.58 -3.31 -4.38
C THR A 88 -17.26 -1.95 -4.26
N ASP A 89 -18.59 -1.93 -4.17
CA ASP A 89 -19.31 -0.67 -3.97
C ASP A 89 -18.82 0.08 -2.72
N ALA A 90 -18.40 -0.66 -1.68
CA ALA A 90 -17.84 -0.11 -0.46
C ALA A 90 -16.48 0.59 -0.69
N ILE A 91 -15.56 -0.04 -1.44
CA ILE A 91 -14.27 0.57 -1.79
C ILE A 91 -14.49 1.79 -2.70
N SER A 92 -15.34 1.66 -3.73
CA SER A 92 -15.67 2.77 -4.65
C SER A 92 -16.25 3.96 -3.91
N LEU A 93 -17.21 3.73 -3.00
CA LEU A 93 -17.85 4.77 -2.22
C LEU A 93 -16.86 5.48 -1.30
N HIS A 94 -16.03 4.72 -0.58
CA HIS A 94 -14.99 5.29 0.29
C HIS A 94 -13.99 6.13 -0.51
N THR A 95 -13.54 5.61 -1.66
CA THR A 95 -12.61 6.31 -2.57
C THR A 95 -13.20 7.63 -3.05
N ALA A 96 -14.45 7.61 -3.50
CA ALA A 96 -15.14 8.82 -3.98
C ALA A 96 -15.31 9.86 -2.86
N GLN A 97 -15.63 9.43 -1.64
CA GLN A 97 -15.74 10.32 -0.47
C GLN A 97 -14.38 10.94 -0.11
N HIS A 98 -13.32 10.14 -0.12
CA HIS A 98 -11.95 10.62 0.11
C HIS A 98 -11.54 11.66 -0.92
N ILE A 99 -11.69 11.34 -2.21
CA ILE A 99 -11.38 12.26 -3.32
C ILE A 99 -12.18 13.56 -3.20
N SER A 100 -13.49 13.47 -2.92
CA SER A 100 -14.34 14.65 -2.76
C SER A 100 -13.85 15.52 -1.61
N SER A 101 -13.48 14.92 -0.48
CA SER A 101 -12.95 15.66 0.68
C SER A 101 -11.65 16.42 0.37
N ILE A 102 -10.79 15.86 -0.47
CA ILE A 102 -9.55 16.51 -0.92
C ILE A 102 -9.89 17.72 -1.80
N ILE A 103 -10.76 17.53 -2.80
CA ILE A 103 -11.17 18.58 -3.74
C ILE A 103 -11.86 19.73 -2.99
N GLU A 104 -12.82 19.41 -2.11
CA GLU A 104 -13.60 20.39 -1.35
C GLU A 104 -12.76 21.18 -0.35
N SER A 105 -11.63 20.63 0.11
CA SER A 105 -10.74 21.33 1.03
C SER A 105 -10.07 22.57 0.42
N GLY A 106 -9.99 22.67 -0.92
CA GLY A 106 -9.28 23.71 -1.65
C GLY A 106 -7.76 23.72 -1.46
N LYS A 107 -7.19 22.71 -0.78
CA LYS A 107 -5.75 22.60 -0.54
C LYS A 107 -5.03 21.97 -1.74
N PRO A 108 -3.74 22.26 -1.97
CA PRO A 108 -2.96 21.61 -3.01
C PRO A 108 -2.90 20.09 -2.83
N PHE A 109 -3.14 19.36 -3.91
CA PHE A 109 -3.06 17.90 -3.96
C PHE A 109 -2.23 17.44 -5.17
N LEU A 110 -1.72 16.21 -5.08
CA LEU A 110 -1.19 15.45 -6.21
C LEU A 110 -2.25 14.48 -6.71
N GLU A 111 -2.17 14.12 -7.98
CA GLU A 111 -3.06 13.17 -8.62
C GLU A 111 -2.27 12.14 -9.44
N THR A 112 -2.64 10.86 -9.36
CA THR A 112 -2.08 9.84 -10.26
C THR A 112 -2.81 9.81 -11.60
N THR A 113 -2.21 9.19 -12.62
CA THR A 113 -2.89 8.90 -13.91
C THR A 113 -4.17 8.07 -13.75
N GLU A 114 -4.37 7.43 -12.61
CA GLU A 114 -5.52 6.60 -12.28
C GLU A 114 -6.56 7.33 -11.40
N GLY A 115 -6.30 8.60 -11.06
CA GLY A 115 -7.23 9.49 -10.38
C GLY A 115 -7.13 9.50 -8.85
N ASP A 116 -6.22 8.71 -8.26
CA ASP A 116 -5.92 8.76 -6.83
C ASP A 116 -5.40 10.14 -6.45
N LYS A 117 -5.79 10.66 -5.28
CA LYS A 117 -5.41 12.00 -4.83
C LYS A 117 -4.90 11.99 -3.41
N ALA A 118 -3.88 12.81 -3.15
CA ALA A 118 -3.33 13.03 -1.82
C ALA A 118 -2.89 14.48 -1.64
N PHE A 119 -3.00 15.01 -0.42
CA PHE A 119 -2.50 16.35 -0.12
C PHE A 119 -0.99 16.44 -0.32
N VAL A 120 -0.52 17.50 -0.98
CA VAL A 120 0.92 17.75 -1.21
C VAL A 120 1.70 17.75 0.11
N SER A 121 1.10 18.27 1.20
CA SER A 121 1.74 18.30 2.51
C SER A 121 2.03 16.90 3.04
N VAL A 122 1.05 15.98 2.97
CA VAL A 122 1.19 14.61 3.48
C VAL A 122 2.32 13.89 2.73
N VAL A 123 2.29 13.93 1.40
CA VAL A 123 3.29 13.26 0.57
C VAL A 123 4.69 13.84 0.79
N ARG A 124 4.81 15.16 0.86
CA ARG A 124 6.08 15.83 1.12
C ARG A 124 6.64 15.48 2.50
N ASP A 125 5.80 15.38 3.52
CA ASP A 125 6.24 15.08 4.88
C ASP A 125 6.80 13.65 4.96
N VAL A 126 6.21 12.67 4.25
CA VAL A 126 6.76 11.31 4.08
C VAL A 126 8.15 11.34 3.43
N ILE A 127 8.30 12.06 2.32
CA ILE A 127 9.60 12.17 1.61
C ILE A 127 10.66 12.83 2.49
N LYS A 128 10.31 13.90 3.20
CA LYS A 128 11.24 14.57 4.11
C LYS A 128 11.65 13.70 5.28
N LEU A 129 10.70 12.99 5.89
CA LEU A 129 10.95 12.08 7.01
C LEU A 129 11.97 10.98 6.65
N HIS A 130 11.96 10.52 5.40
CA HIS A 130 12.83 9.43 4.93
C HIS A 130 13.98 9.85 4.02
N SER A 131 14.16 11.16 3.78
CA SER A 131 15.15 11.72 2.85
C SER A 131 16.56 11.16 3.02
N ALA A 132 17.08 11.14 4.25
CA ALA A 132 18.42 10.61 4.54
C ALA A 132 18.56 9.11 4.19
N ILE A 133 17.51 8.32 4.46
CA ILE A 133 17.49 6.89 4.13
C ILE A 133 17.45 6.72 2.60
N ILE A 134 16.57 7.46 1.90
CA ILE A 134 16.44 7.41 0.45
C ILE A 134 17.77 7.73 -0.23
N ILE A 135 18.43 8.82 0.16
CA ILE A 135 19.70 9.25 -0.43
C ILE A 135 20.81 8.22 -0.16
N GLN A 136 20.94 7.77 1.09
CA GLN A 136 21.99 6.82 1.47
C GLN A 136 21.80 5.47 0.79
N THR A 137 20.57 4.95 0.79
CA THR A 137 20.23 3.70 0.11
C THR A 137 20.44 3.80 -1.39
N ALA A 138 20.01 4.89 -2.04
CA ALA A 138 20.23 5.07 -3.46
C ALA A 138 21.72 4.98 -3.81
N LYS A 139 22.58 5.60 -3.00
CA LYS A 139 24.04 5.49 -3.14
C LYS A 139 24.57 4.07 -2.93
N GLU A 140 24.12 3.37 -1.88
CA GLU A 140 24.54 1.98 -1.60
C GLU A 140 24.19 1.01 -2.73
N PHE A 141 23.02 1.23 -3.34
CA PHE A 141 22.54 0.44 -4.47
C PHE A 141 22.94 1.04 -5.82
N ASP A 142 23.74 2.11 -5.86
CA ASP A 142 24.22 2.80 -7.07
C ASP A 142 23.09 3.31 -8.01
N ILE A 143 21.88 3.52 -7.50
CA ILE A 143 20.72 3.97 -8.27
C ILE A 143 20.45 5.47 -8.09
N ASP A 144 19.61 6.02 -8.95
CA ASP A 144 19.14 7.40 -8.83
C ASP A 144 18.21 7.58 -7.62
N SER A 145 18.58 8.48 -6.70
CA SER A 145 17.78 8.82 -5.53
C SER A 145 16.45 9.52 -5.87
N TYR A 146 16.41 10.29 -6.95
CA TYR A 146 15.21 10.99 -7.38
C TYR A 146 14.18 10.01 -7.93
N LEU A 147 14.61 8.98 -8.67
CA LEU A 147 13.74 7.88 -9.09
C LEU A 147 13.17 7.12 -7.88
N LEU A 148 14.02 6.77 -6.90
CA LEU A 148 13.55 6.09 -5.68
C LEU A 148 12.54 6.95 -4.91
N GLY A 149 12.81 8.25 -4.78
CA GLY A 149 11.87 9.21 -4.19
C GLY A 149 10.57 9.33 -4.97
N ALA A 150 10.63 9.35 -6.31
CA ALA A 150 9.47 9.46 -7.19
C ALA A 150 8.54 8.24 -7.07
N ILE A 151 9.11 7.03 -6.95
CA ILE A 151 8.36 5.80 -6.68
C ILE A 151 7.65 5.89 -5.32
N ILE A 152 8.32 6.39 -4.28
CA ILE A 152 7.70 6.56 -2.96
C ILE A 152 6.58 7.62 -3.00
N ILE A 153 6.75 8.71 -3.76
CA ILE A 153 5.69 9.71 -3.98
C ILE A 153 4.46 9.06 -4.60
N ASP A 154 4.62 8.34 -5.72
CA ASP A 154 3.54 7.64 -6.40
C ASP A 154 2.81 6.66 -5.47
N GLU A 155 3.54 5.80 -4.76
CA GLU A 155 2.96 4.84 -3.82
C GLU A 155 2.23 5.52 -2.65
N THR A 156 2.75 6.65 -2.17
CA THR A 156 2.09 7.43 -1.10
C THR A 156 0.78 8.04 -1.58
N VAL A 157 0.72 8.58 -2.81
CA VAL A 157 -0.51 9.16 -3.36
C VAL A 157 -1.60 8.08 -3.47
N ARG A 158 -1.25 6.90 -4.01
CA ARG A 158 -2.15 5.76 -4.22
C ARG A 158 -2.67 5.17 -2.92
N MET A 159 -1.84 5.15 -1.89
CA MET A 159 -2.19 4.60 -0.58
C MET A 159 -2.89 5.59 0.35
N SER A 160 -2.89 6.88 0.04
CA SER A 160 -3.35 7.94 0.96
C SER A 160 -4.75 7.73 1.55
N GLN A 161 -5.68 7.19 0.77
CA GLN A 161 -7.06 6.91 1.22
C GLN A 161 -7.17 5.77 2.24
N PHE A 162 -6.10 4.98 2.43
CA PHE A 162 -6.03 3.85 3.35
C PHE A 162 -4.83 3.94 4.32
N GLU A 163 -4.19 5.10 4.45
CA GLU A 163 -3.01 5.31 5.30
C GLU A 163 -3.27 4.85 6.75
N GLU A 164 -4.40 5.26 7.36
CA GLU A 164 -4.75 4.90 8.74
C GLU A 164 -4.96 3.39 8.96
N ILE A 165 -5.23 2.62 7.91
CA ILE A 165 -5.40 1.17 7.96
C ILE A 165 -4.04 0.47 7.95
N GLN A 166 -3.09 1.00 7.18
CA GLN A 166 -1.76 0.41 7.00
C GLN A 166 -0.99 0.31 8.32
N ASP A 167 -0.95 1.40 9.08
CA ASP A 167 -0.08 1.46 10.25
C ASP A 167 -0.61 0.65 11.45
N LYS A 168 -1.93 0.46 11.55
CA LYS A 168 -2.55 -0.11 12.77
C LYS A 168 -3.01 -1.55 12.62
N TYR A 169 -3.31 -2.01 11.40
CA TYR A 169 -4.06 -3.25 11.23
C TYR A 169 -3.53 -4.18 10.14
N LEU A 170 -2.56 -3.77 9.31
CA LEU A 170 -2.08 -4.59 8.17
C LEU A 170 -1.52 -5.96 8.59
N LEU A 171 -0.81 -6.07 9.71
CA LEU A 171 -0.32 -7.36 10.24
C LEU A 171 -1.47 -8.35 10.49
N LYS A 172 -2.60 -7.88 11.05
CA LYS A 172 -3.78 -8.72 11.34
C LYS A 172 -4.53 -9.12 10.06
N LEU A 173 -4.14 -8.55 8.93
CA LEU A 173 -4.74 -8.73 7.62
C LEU A 173 -3.89 -9.63 6.69
N LEU A 174 -2.70 -10.08 7.13
CA LEU A 174 -1.74 -10.89 6.36
C LEU A 174 -2.20 -12.35 6.20
N GLY A 175 -3.05 -12.61 5.21
CA GLY A 175 -3.35 -13.96 4.71
C GLY A 175 -2.90 -14.23 3.28
N ARG A 176 -2.33 -13.23 2.58
CA ARG A 176 -2.00 -13.26 1.15
C ARG A 176 -0.74 -12.43 0.85
N ASN A 177 -0.23 -12.52 -0.38
CA ASN A 177 0.86 -11.69 -0.91
C ASN A 177 0.42 -10.23 -1.00
N VAL A 178 0.83 -9.41 -0.04
CA VAL A 178 0.50 -7.98 0.01
C VAL A 178 1.76 -7.13 -0.15
N SER A 179 1.58 -5.94 -0.72
CA SER A 179 2.57 -4.85 -0.69
C SER A 179 2.58 -4.20 0.71
N VAL A 180 3.76 -3.85 1.20
CA VAL A 180 3.97 -3.39 2.57
C VAL A 180 4.87 -2.15 2.58
N GLY A 181 4.64 -1.25 3.53
CA GLY A 181 5.48 -0.09 3.82
C GLY A 181 5.43 1.03 2.79
N VAL A 182 6.20 2.09 3.02
CA VAL A 182 6.16 3.35 2.25
C VAL A 182 6.42 3.20 0.75
N ALA A 183 7.18 2.19 0.34
CA ALA A 183 7.51 1.88 -1.06
C ALA A 183 6.71 0.68 -1.61
N GLN A 184 5.71 0.18 -0.86
CA GLN A 184 4.77 -0.86 -1.30
C GLN A 184 5.43 -2.14 -1.84
N VAL A 185 6.44 -2.64 -1.14
CA VAL A 185 7.16 -3.86 -1.52
C VAL A 185 6.36 -5.11 -1.16
N LYS A 186 6.14 -6.01 -2.12
CA LYS A 186 5.52 -7.32 -1.88
C LYS A 186 6.43 -8.24 -1.06
N LEU A 187 5.87 -8.99 -0.11
CA LEU A 187 6.64 -9.95 0.69
C LEU A 187 7.36 -11.00 -0.18
N GLU A 188 6.71 -11.48 -1.23
CA GLU A 188 7.30 -12.42 -2.19
C GLU A 188 8.44 -11.78 -2.98
N THR A 189 8.33 -10.48 -3.32
CA THR A 189 9.42 -9.73 -3.95
C THR A 189 10.59 -9.59 -2.98
N ALA A 190 10.34 -9.19 -1.74
CA ALA A 190 11.38 -9.08 -0.70
C ALA A 190 12.12 -10.41 -0.51
N ASN A 191 11.40 -11.53 -0.35
CA ASN A 191 12.01 -12.86 -0.24
C ASN A 191 12.84 -13.21 -1.50
N GLY A 192 12.36 -12.87 -2.69
CA GLY A 192 13.11 -13.05 -3.94
C GLY A 192 14.40 -12.23 -4.00
N LEU A 193 14.39 -10.99 -3.50
CA LEU A 193 15.57 -10.13 -3.44
C LEU A 193 16.62 -10.67 -2.45
N ILE A 194 16.18 -11.26 -1.33
CA ILE A 194 17.06 -11.95 -0.38
C ILE A 194 17.69 -13.19 -1.04
N LYS A 195 16.88 -14.02 -1.72
CA LYS A 195 17.37 -15.21 -2.46
C LYS A 195 18.40 -14.87 -3.53
N ASN A 196 18.24 -13.72 -4.17
CA ASN A 196 19.14 -13.26 -5.22
C ASN A 196 20.33 -12.46 -4.67
N GLU A 197 20.51 -12.46 -3.33
CA GLU A 197 21.60 -11.78 -2.62
C GLU A 197 21.69 -10.27 -2.93
N LEU A 198 20.56 -9.66 -3.30
CA LEU A 198 20.49 -8.22 -3.59
C LEU A 198 20.35 -7.41 -2.31
N TYR A 199 19.64 -7.93 -1.30
CA TYR A 199 19.52 -7.31 0.01
C TYR A 199 19.10 -8.33 1.06
N ASN A 200 19.78 -8.33 2.20
CA ASN A 200 19.38 -9.08 3.39
C ASN A 200 19.20 -8.12 4.57
N PRO A 201 17.97 -7.98 5.14
CA PRO A 201 17.73 -7.07 6.26
C PRO A 201 18.44 -7.51 7.55
N ASN A 202 18.74 -8.81 7.70
CA ASN A 202 19.44 -9.38 8.85
C ASN A 202 20.26 -10.61 8.45
N PRO A 203 21.58 -10.47 8.24
CA PRO A 203 22.46 -11.59 7.89
C PRO A 203 22.52 -12.72 8.92
N ASP A 204 22.19 -12.45 10.18
CA ASP A 204 22.22 -13.44 11.27
C ASP A 204 20.91 -14.24 11.38
N ASP A 205 19.86 -13.82 10.66
CA ASP A 205 18.58 -14.52 10.64
C ASP A 205 18.64 -15.72 9.69
N THR A 206 18.75 -16.91 10.26
CA THR A 206 18.83 -18.17 9.51
C THR A 206 17.49 -18.63 8.92
N GLU A 207 16.37 -17.98 9.24
CA GLU A 207 15.06 -18.35 8.68
C GLU A 207 14.85 -17.80 7.26
N ILE A 208 15.50 -16.67 6.94
CA ILE A 208 15.43 -16.03 5.61
C ILE A 208 16.67 -16.34 4.76
N PRO A 209 16.52 -16.56 3.44
CA PRO A 209 15.27 -16.56 2.69
C PRO A 209 14.48 -17.87 2.83
N PHE A 210 13.15 -17.76 2.80
CA PHE A 210 12.26 -18.92 2.84
C PHE A 210 12.20 -19.65 1.49
N SER A 211 12.33 -20.97 1.49
CA SER A 211 12.20 -21.79 0.27
C SER A 211 10.75 -21.98 -0.17
N GLY A 212 10.53 -22.16 -1.49
CA GLY A 212 9.19 -22.37 -2.06
C GLY A 212 8.23 -21.17 -1.92
N ASN A 213 6.93 -21.47 -1.89
CA ASN A 213 5.87 -20.49 -1.69
C ASN A 213 5.78 -20.11 -0.21
N LEU A 214 5.72 -18.82 0.09
CA LEU A 214 5.58 -18.34 1.47
C LEU A 214 4.29 -18.89 2.10
N ARG A 215 4.39 -19.43 3.32
CA ARG A 215 3.26 -19.78 4.19
C ARG A 215 2.85 -18.56 5.02
N LYS A 216 1.83 -18.70 5.87
CA LYS A 216 1.37 -17.59 6.73
C LYS A 216 2.45 -17.15 7.71
N ALA A 217 3.08 -18.08 8.42
CA ALA A 217 4.15 -17.80 9.38
C ALA A 217 5.35 -17.11 8.71
N ASP A 218 5.78 -17.64 7.55
CA ASP A 218 6.87 -17.04 6.76
C ASP A 218 6.57 -15.57 6.36
N ARG A 219 5.31 -15.25 6.03
CA ARG A 219 4.87 -13.88 5.73
C ARG A 219 4.85 -12.99 6.97
N GLU A 220 4.39 -13.51 8.10
CA GLU A 220 4.37 -12.78 9.37
C GLU A 220 5.80 -12.42 9.80
N HIS A 221 6.73 -13.37 9.72
CA HIS A 221 8.16 -13.14 10.02
C HIS A 221 8.79 -12.11 9.08
N LEU A 222 8.62 -12.27 7.77
CA LEU A 222 9.20 -11.35 6.80
C LEU A 222 8.60 -9.93 6.90
N TYR A 223 7.32 -9.82 7.28
CA TYR A 223 6.66 -8.53 7.46
C TYR A 223 7.34 -7.68 8.52
N GLU A 224 7.83 -8.26 9.61
CA GLU A 224 8.49 -7.53 10.70
C GLU A 224 9.72 -6.74 10.20
N TYR A 225 10.41 -7.24 9.18
CA TYR A 225 11.46 -6.50 8.49
C TYR A 225 10.88 -5.52 7.47
N VAL A 226 10.01 -5.98 6.56
CA VAL A 226 9.56 -5.19 5.40
C VAL A 226 8.73 -3.97 5.80
N ILE A 227 8.04 -3.98 6.95
CA ILE A 227 7.27 -2.83 7.44
C ILE A 227 8.17 -1.68 7.92
N GLN A 228 9.41 -1.97 8.34
CA GLN A 228 10.31 -0.95 8.86
C GLN A 228 10.78 -0.05 7.70
N PRO A 229 10.62 1.29 7.78
CA PRO A 229 10.92 2.19 6.66
C PRO A 229 12.32 2.02 6.08
N LYS A 230 13.34 1.81 6.94
CA LYS A 230 14.72 1.54 6.51
C LYS A 230 14.80 0.35 5.56
N HIS A 231 14.31 -0.82 6.00
CA HIS A 231 14.36 -2.05 5.20
C HIS A 231 13.44 -1.96 3.98
N ASN A 232 12.28 -1.34 4.12
CA ASN A 232 11.33 -1.16 3.01
C ASN A 232 11.95 -0.38 1.84
N ILE A 233 12.62 0.73 2.14
CA ILE A 233 13.31 1.57 1.16
C ILE A 233 14.51 0.82 0.57
N CYS A 234 15.28 0.08 1.37
CA CYS A 234 16.35 -0.79 0.85
C CYS A 234 15.83 -1.87 -0.11
N PHE A 235 14.69 -2.51 0.20
CA PHE A 235 14.09 -3.48 -0.72
C PHE A 235 13.62 -2.83 -2.02
N ALA A 236 13.06 -1.62 -1.97
CA ALA A 236 12.68 -0.87 -3.18
C ALA A 236 13.91 -0.56 -4.05
N ALA A 237 15.01 -0.10 -3.44
CA ALA A 237 16.26 0.14 -4.15
C ALA A 237 16.87 -1.15 -4.73
N ALA A 238 16.87 -2.24 -3.95
CA ALA A 238 17.30 -3.56 -4.40
C ALA A 238 16.47 -4.06 -5.58
N ARG A 239 15.16 -3.77 -5.61
CA ARG A 239 14.29 -4.08 -6.76
C ARG A 239 14.73 -3.32 -8.01
N ILE A 240 14.99 -2.02 -7.91
CA ILE A 240 15.46 -1.20 -9.04
C ILE A 240 16.82 -1.72 -9.54
N ARG A 241 17.79 -1.95 -8.65
CA ARG A 241 19.10 -2.53 -9.00
C ARG A 241 18.96 -3.91 -9.65
N GLY A 242 18.08 -4.75 -9.13
CA GLY A 242 17.76 -6.05 -9.71
C GLY A 242 17.26 -5.94 -11.15
N LEU A 243 16.35 -5.00 -11.43
CA LEU A 243 15.85 -4.73 -12.77
C LEU A 243 16.97 -4.27 -13.72
N ILE A 244 17.81 -3.33 -13.29
CA ILE A 244 18.98 -2.86 -14.07
C ILE A 244 19.89 -4.04 -14.42
N LYS A 245 20.24 -4.87 -13.42
CA LYS A 245 21.10 -6.04 -13.62
C LYS A 245 20.49 -7.05 -14.59
N GLU A 246 19.21 -7.35 -14.44
CA GLU A 246 18.48 -8.29 -15.28
C GLU A 246 18.44 -7.82 -16.75
N TRP A 247 18.18 -6.54 -16.97
CA TRP A 247 18.02 -5.95 -18.30
C TRP A 247 19.35 -5.65 -19.00
N SER A 248 20.44 -5.45 -18.25
CA SER A 248 21.77 -5.06 -18.78
C SER A 248 22.32 -5.94 -19.91
N LYS A 249 21.87 -7.20 -20.02
CA LYS A 249 22.26 -8.11 -21.13
C LYS A 249 21.60 -7.76 -22.46
N TYR A 250 20.54 -6.97 -22.44
CA TYR A 250 19.70 -6.61 -23.58
C TYR A 250 19.77 -5.12 -23.87
N ILE A 251 19.69 -4.29 -22.82
CA ILE A 251 19.76 -2.83 -22.88
C ILE A 251 20.09 -2.28 -21.49
N ASP A 252 20.89 -1.21 -21.44
CA ASP A 252 21.11 -0.48 -20.19
C ASP A 252 19.94 0.48 -19.92
N ILE A 253 19.17 0.18 -18.87
CA ILE A 253 18.02 0.98 -18.42
C ILE A 253 18.34 1.84 -17.19
N SER A 254 19.61 1.92 -16.77
CA SER A 254 20.02 2.65 -15.56
C SER A 254 19.60 4.13 -15.55
N ASN A 255 19.55 4.75 -16.73
CA ASN A 255 19.14 6.15 -16.93
C ASN A 255 17.76 6.29 -17.60
N MET A 256 16.89 5.29 -17.46
CA MET A 256 15.54 5.29 -18.04
C MET A 256 14.48 5.25 -16.93
N PRO A 257 14.28 6.36 -16.18
CA PRO A 257 13.36 6.40 -15.04
C PRO A 257 11.93 6.02 -15.42
N GLU A 258 11.49 6.32 -16.62
CA GLU A 258 10.17 5.96 -17.16
C GLU A 258 10.00 4.45 -17.32
N ILE A 259 11.04 3.76 -17.78
CA ILE A 259 11.05 2.30 -17.92
C ILE A 259 11.16 1.62 -16.55
N LEU A 260 12.05 2.12 -15.67
CA LEU A 260 12.20 1.59 -14.32
C LEU A 260 10.92 1.79 -13.49
N GLY A 261 10.27 2.94 -13.60
CA GLY A 261 8.96 3.21 -13.01
C GLY A 261 7.90 2.23 -13.53
N THR A 262 7.83 2.00 -14.85
CA THR A 262 6.93 0.98 -15.41
C THR A 262 7.20 -0.42 -14.88
N LEU A 263 8.47 -0.83 -14.75
CA LEU A 263 8.85 -2.19 -14.36
C LEU A 263 8.72 -2.46 -12.85
N TYR A 264 8.85 -1.44 -12.02
CA TYR A 264 8.80 -1.59 -10.56
C TYR A 264 7.48 -2.23 -10.09
N HIS A 265 6.35 -1.78 -10.65
CA HIS A 265 5.01 -2.21 -10.23
C HIS A 265 4.45 -3.40 -11.03
N ARG A 266 5.14 -3.84 -12.09
CA ARG A 266 4.68 -4.94 -12.94
C ARG A 266 5.13 -6.30 -12.42
N SER A 267 4.29 -7.32 -12.65
CA SER A 267 4.74 -8.70 -12.67
C SER A 267 5.89 -8.86 -13.66
N TYR A 268 6.69 -9.92 -13.51
CA TYR A 268 7.82 -10.21 -14.39
C TYR A 268 7.49 -9.98 -15.89
N VAL A 269 8.31 -9.17 -16.54
CA VAL A 269 8.30 -8.92 -17.97
C VAL A 269 9.68 -9.29 -18.49
N ALA A 270 9.74 -10.21 -19.46
CA ALA A 270 11.01 -10.58 -20.07
C ALA A 270 11.66 -9.34 -20.71
N PRO A 271 12.97 -9.12 -20.53
CA PRO A 271 13.68 -8.01 -21.18
C PRO A 271 13.64 -8.08 -22.70
N TYR A 272 13.66 -6.92 -23.35
CA TYR A 272 13.74 -6.78 -24.81
C TYR A 272 14.37 -5.43 -25.18
N ALA A 273 14.83 -5.30 -26.42
CA ALA A 273 15.71 -4.20 -26.84
C ALA A 273 15.04 -2.82 -26.92
N HIS A 274 13.71 -2.75 -26.98
CA HIS A 274 12.98 -1.50 -27.18
C HIS A 274 11.79 -1.37 -26.21
N PRO A 275 12.04 -1.30 -24.90
CA PRO A 275 10.97 -1.13 -23.93
C PRO A 275 10.28 0.22 -24.11
N GLY A 276 8.95 0.23 -23.92
CA GLY A 276 8.17 1.46 -23.84
C GLY A 276 7.58 1.63 -22.44
N PRO A 277 7.47 2.88 -21.94
CA PRO A 277 6.81 3.14 -20.67
C PRO A 277 5.29 2.98 -20.79
N ASN A 278 4.64 2.81 -19.65
CA ASN A 278 3.20 3.02 -19.48
C ASN A 278 2.93 4.37 -18.80
N ASP A 279 1.67 4.80 -18.74
CA ASP A 279 1.26 6.09 -18.17
C ASP A 279 1.83 6.33 -16.77
N ARG A 280 1.81 5.30 -15.90
CA ARG A 280 2.40 5.36 -14.55
C ARG A 280 3.91 5.61 -14.58
N GLY A 281 4.64 4.91 -15.44
CA GLY A 281 6.09 5.10 -15.61
C GLY A 281 6.42 6.49 -16.13
N THR A 282 5.67 6.98 -17.12
CA THR A 282 5.79 8.34 -17.65
C THR A 282 5.54 9.38 -16.55
N GLN A 283 4.46 9.26 -15.77
CA GLN A 283 4.17 10.19 -14.69
C GLN A 283 5.26 10.20 -13.60
N ILE A 284 5.77 9.02 -13.23
CA ILE A 284 6.88 8.90 -12.28
C ILE A 284 8.09 9.70 -12.78
N ALA A 285 8.46 9.56 -14.06
CA ALA A 285 9.62 10.22 -14.65
C ALA A 285 9.44 11.72 -14.87
N ASP A 286 8.26 12.15 -15.33
CA ASP A 286 8.05 13.53 -15.78
C ASP A 286 7.55 14.45 -14.66
N GLU A 287 6.76 13.93 -13.72
CA GLU A 287 6.12 14.73 -12.66
C GLU A 287 6.74 14.45 -11.29
N PHE A 288 6.69 13.20 -10.84
CA PHE A 288 7.09 12.87 -9.47
C PHE A 288 8.60 12.92 -9.26
N TYR A 289 9.39 12.65 -10.29
CA TYR A 289 10.84 12.84 -10.26
C TYR A 289 11.23 14.29 -9.95
N LEU A 290 10.56 15.28 -10.56
CA LEU A 290 10.80 16.69 -10.31
C LEU A 290 10.45 17.08 -8.86
N LEU A 291 9.38 16.49 -8.31
CA LEU A 291 9.01 16.68 -6.91
C LEU A 291 10.03 16.04 -5.96
N ALA A 292 10.49 14.81 -6.26
CA ALA A 292 11.52 14.13 -5.48
C ALA A 292 12.82 14.94 -5.46
N ASN A 293 13.24 15.48 -6.59
CA ASN A 293 14.39 16.39 -6.69
C ASN A 293 14.23 17.60 -5.77
N LYS A 294 13.04 18.20 -5.75
CA LYS A 294 12.74 19.37 -4.90
C LYS A 294 12.62 19.06 -3.41
N TRP A 295 12.25 17.84 -3.02
CA TRP A 295 11.88 17.51 -1.63
C TRP A 295 12.92 16.72 -0.86
N LEU A 296 13.86 16.06 -1.54
CA LEU A 296 14.93 15.29 -0.89
C LEU A 296 16.03 16.17 -0.28
N TYR A 297 16.13 17.44 -0.69
CA TYR A 297 17.11 18.42 -0.23
C TYR A 297 16.41 19.70 0.25
#